data_AF-Q08QZ4-F1
#
_entry.id   AF-Q08QZ4-F1
#
_cell.length_a   1.000
_cell.length_b   1.000
_cell.length_c   1.000
_cell.angle_alpha   90.00
_cell.angle_beta   90.00
_cell.angle_gamma   90.00
#
_symmetry.space_group_name_H-M   'P 1'
#
loop_
_entity.id
_entity.type
_entity.pdbx_description
1 polymer ?
#
loop_
_entity_poly.entity_id
_entity_poly.type
_entity_poly.pdbx_seq_one_letter_code
_entity_poly.pdbx_strand_id
1 'polypeptide(L)'
;MRYADPLSWALAQAAGEAVAPLGEAFTRATDRCSLIQVGAAGPRETWTQVASDAARGFASPMRFPAATPSAPTGLSCIVHGLRGPSLALTMPVETGVEVALTLSSAWLERGVVDWALIGLRVRVWPGAIRRKLCRVVAGDGAGR
;
A
#
# COMPACT_ATOMS: atom_id res chain seq x y z
N MET A 1 -13.02 10.01 -2.97
CA MET A 1 -11.79 10.76 -2.62
C MET A 1 -11.16 11.34 -3.89
N ARG A 2 -11.41 12.60 -4.26
CA ARG A 2 -10.94 13.19 -5.53
C ARG A 2 -9.49 13.71 -5.48
N TYR A 3 -8.88 13.78 -4.29
CA TYR A 3 -7.61 14.47 -4.04
C TYR A 3 -6.44 13.54 -3.69
N ALA A 4 -6.58 12.22 -3.89
CA ALA A 4 -5.48 11.32 -3.58
C ALA A 4 -4.39 11.41 -4.65
N ASP A 5 -3.14 11.37 -4.18
CA ASP A 5 -1.94 11.34 -5.02
C ASP A 5 -2.01 10.20 -6.04
N PRO A 6 -1.44 10.34 -7.25
CA PRO A 6 -1.34 9.24 -8.20
C PRO A 6 -0.65 8.01 -7.63
N LEU A 7 0.32 8.17 -6.71
CA LEU A 7 0.93 7.05 -6.00
C LEU A 7 -0.11 6.26 -5.19
N SER A 8 -0.98 6.97 -4.48
CA SER A 8 -2.02 6.36 -3.66
C SER A 8 -3.01 5.58 -4.52
N TRP A 9 -3.46 6.17 -5.63
CA TRP A 9 -4.35 5.49 -6.57
C TRP A 9 -3.70 4.31 -7.28
N ALA A 10 -2.41 4.40 -7.61
CA ALA A 10 -1.67 3.30 -8.22
C ALA A 10 -1.58 2.11 -7.27
N LEU A 11 -1.28 2.35 -5.99
CA LEU A 11 -1.25 1.28 -4.99
C LEU A 11 -2.64 0.67 -4.76
N ALA A 12 -3.68 1.50 -4.65
CA ALA A 12 -5.05 1.00 -4.46
C ALA A 12 -5.49 0.12 -5.65
N GLN A 13 -5.22 0.53 -6.89
CA GLN A 13 -5.51 -0.29 -8.06
C GLN A 13 -4.72 -1.60 -8.06
N ALA A 14 -3.41 -1.54 -7.80
CA ALA A 14 -2.56 -2.72 -7.76
C ALA A 14 -2.97 -3.72 -6.66
N ALA A 15 -3.38 -3.22 -5.49
CA ALA A 15 -3.91 -4.06 -4.42
C ALA A 15 -5.20 -4.75 -4.86
N GLY A 16 -6.12 -4.02 -5.51
CA GLY A 16 -7.36 -4.58 -6.05
C GLY A 16 -7.11 -5.67 -7.09
N GLU A 17 -6.22 -5.41 -8.05
CA GLU A 17 -5.82 -6.40 -9.06
C GLU A 17 -5.20 -7.66 -8.42
N ALA A 18 -4.43 -7.49 -7.35
CA ALA A 18 -3.77 -8.60 -6.67
C ALA A 18 -4.75 -9.48 -5.90
N VAL A 19 -5.79 -8.90 -5.28
CA VAL A 19 -6.77 -9.65 -4.46
C VAL A 19 -8.00 -10.11 -5.24
N ALA A 20 -8.29 -9.53 -6.41
CA ALA A 20 -9.46 -9.88 -7.22
C ALA A 20 -9.61 -11.40 -7.47
N PRO A 21 -8.53 -12.17 -7.77
CA PRO A 21 -8.64 -13.62 -7.97
C PRO A 21 -9.02 -14.42 -6.72
N LEU A 22 -8.88 -13.85 -5.52
CA LEU A 22 -9.15 -14.53 -4.24
C LEU A 22 -10.64 -14.55 -3.88
N GLY A 23 -11.44 -13.69 -4.53
CA GLY A 23 -12.90 -13.67 -4.40
C GLY A 23 -13.40 -13.52 -2.96
N GLU A 24 -14.50 -14.20 -2.65
CA GLU A 24 -15.19 -14.04 -1.36
C GLU A 24 -14.37 -14.48 -0.15
N ALA A 25 -13.46 -15.44 -0.31
CA ALA A 25 -12.59 -15.90 0.77
C ALA A 25 -11.76 -14.73 1.33
N PHE A 26 -11.23 -13.90 0.44
CA PHE A 26 -10.54 -12.67 0.84
C PHE A 26 -11.49 -11.63 1.43
N THR A 27 -12.65 -11.39 0.80
CA THR A 27 -13.62 -10.40 1.27
C THR A 27 -14.09 -10.66 2.71
N ARG A 28 -14.17 -11.93 3.12
CA ARG A 28 -14.50 -12.30 4.51
C ARG A 28 -13.35 -12.16 5.51
N ALA A 29 -12.12 -11.99 5.03
CA ALA A 29 -10.89 -11.99 5.83
C ALA A 29 -10.09 -10.68 5.67
N THR A 30 -10.75 -9.57 5.32
CA THR A 30 -10.06 -8.28 5.11
C THR A 30 -9.49 -7.69 6.41
N ASP A 31 -10.04 -8.06 7.56
CA ASP A 31 -9.49 -7.78 8.90
C ASP A 31 -8.27 -8.63 9.24
N ARG A 32 -8.12 -9.78 8.58
CA ARG A 32 -6.98 -10.68 8.63
C ARG A 32 -6.06 -10.54 7.41
N CYS A 33 -6.03 -9.36 6.81
CA CYS A 33 -5.11 -9.03 5.73
C CYS A 33 -4.18 -7.89 6.15
N SER A 34 -2.87 -8.12 6.07
CA SER A 34 -1.88 -7.06 6.26
C SER A 34 -1.54 -6.34 4.95
N LEU A 35 -1.16 -5.07 5.03
CA LEU A 35 -0.67 -4.30 3.88
C LEU A 35 0.61 -3.53 4.24
N ILE A 36 1.72 -3.90 3.61
CA ILE A 36 2.99 -3.18 3.72
C ILE A 36 3.30 -2.50 2.39
N GLN A 37 3.38 -1.18 2.38
CA GLN A 37 3.92 -0.41 1.27
C GLN A 37 5.43 -0.20 1.48
N VAL A 38 6.23 -0.41 0.43
CA VAL A 38 7.68 -0.20 0.44
C VAL A 38 8.07 0.82 -0.62
N GLY A 39 8.89 1.79 -0.24
CA GLY A 39 9.56 2.69 -1.17
C GLY A 39 9.99 4.01 -0.55
N ALA A 40 11.12 4.52 -1.00
CA ALA A 40 11.73 5.75 -0.50
C ALA A 40 10.96 7.03 -0.92
N ALA A 41 10.05 6.94 -1.90
CA ALA A 41 9.30 8.07 -2.41
C ALA A 41 7.85 8.06 -1.88
N GLY A 42 7.45 9.14 -1.23
CA GLY A 42 6.06 9.40 -0.84
C GLY A 42 5.22 10.10 -1.93
N PRO A 43 4.05 10.65 -1.58
CA PRO A 43 3.12 11.29 -2.51
C PRO A 43 3.63 12.66 -3.00
N ARG A 44 4.57 12.64 -3.96
CA ARG A 44 5.34 13.83 -4.39
C ARG A 44 4.48 14.96 -4.97
N GLU A 45 3.41 14.63 -5.70
CA GLU A 45 2.53 15.64 -6.28
C GLU A 45 1.74 16.34 -5.16
N THR A 46 1.27 15.56 -4.19
CA THR A 46 0.59 16.10 -3.01
C THR A 46 1.55 16.94 -2.16
N TRP A 47 2.80 16.51 -1.96
CA TRP A 47 3.83 17.32 -1.28
C TRP A 47 4.04 18.66 -1.98
N THR A 48 4.08 18.67 -3.30
CA THR A 48 4.26 19.90 -4.09
C THR A 48 3.08 20.86 -3.89
N GLN A 49 1.86 20.34 -3.88
CA GLN A 49 0.66 21.14 -3.64
C GLN A 49 0.60 21.66 -2.19
N VAL A 50 0.90 20.81 -1.20
CA VAL A 50 0.92 21.21 0.21
C VAL A 50 1.99 22.27 0.47
N ALA A 51 3.18 22.15 -0.14
CA ALA A 51 4.22 23.17 -0.04
C ALA A 51 3.77 24.51 -0.64
N SER A 52 3.08 24.48 -1.79
CA SER A 52 2.50 25.68 -2.42
C SER A 52 1.40 26.33 -1.57
N ASP A 53 0.50 25.53 -1.01
CA ASP A 53 -0.54 26.00 -0.09
C ASP A 53 0.11 26.64 1.16
N ALA A 54 1.12 25.97 1.75
CA ALA A 54 1.81 26.44 2.95
C ALA A 54 2.57 27.76 2.72
N ALA A 55 3.22 27.92 1.56
CA ALA A 55 3.89 29.17 1.18
C ALA A 55 2.91 30.35 1.08
N ARG A 56 1.61 30.09 0.88
CA ARG A 56 0.53 31.08 0.87
C ARG A 56 -0.16 31.25 2.23
N GLY A 57 0.36 30.62 3.28
CA GLY A 57 -0.23 30.67 4.63
C GLY A 57 -1.48 29.81 4.79
N PHE A 58 -1.69 28.83 3.92
CA PHE A 58 -2.86 27.95 3.94
C PHE A 58 -2.47 26.47 4.11
N ALA A 59 -3.26 25.73 4.88
CA ALA A 59 -3.14 24.28 4.96
C ALA A 59 -4.48 23.65 4.57
N SER A 60 -4.54 23.00 3.40
CA SER A 60 -5.75 22.32 2.97
C SER A 60 -6.07 21.15 3.91
N PRO A 61 -7.28 21.07 4.51
CA PRO A 61 -7.67 19.96 5.37
C PRO A 61 -7.77 18.63 4.61
N MET A 62 -7.86 18.68 3.28
CA MET A 62 -7.89 17.47 2.43
C MET A 62 -6.48 17.04 2.01
N ARG A 63 -5.62 17.97 1.61
CA ARG A 63 -4.28 17.62 1.10
C ARG A 63 -3.28 17.37 2.22
N PHE A 64 -3.42 18.05 3.35
CA PHE A 64 -2.53 17.88 4.49
C PHE A 64 -2.43 16.42 4.98
N PRO A 65 -3.54 15.70 5.28
CA PRO A 65 -3.45 14.29 5.64
C PRO A 65 -3.02 13.39 4.45
N ALA A 66 -3.36 13.78 3.23
CA ALA A 66 -2.95 13.05 2.02
C ALA A 66 -1.44 13.17 1.71
N ALA A 67 -0.74 14.13 2.33
CA ALA A 67 0.70 14.28 2.21
C ALA A 67 1.50 13.33 3.11
N THR A 68 0.87 12.57 4.00
CA THR A 68 1.59 11.60 4.82
C THR A 68 2.23 10.51 3.93
N PRO A 69 3.45 10.03 4.24
CA PRO A 69 4.05 8.93 3.49
C PRO A 69 3.18 7.66 3.47
N SER A 70 2.35 7.46 4.50
CA SER A 70 1.40 6.36 4.62
C SER A 70 0.08 6.54 3.86
N ALA A 71 -0.15 7.70 3.22
CA ALA A 71 -1.40 7.96 2.50
C ALA A 71 -1.74 6.90 1.42
N PRO A 72 -0.77 6.35 0.66
CA PRO A 72 -1.05 5.25 -0.27
C PRO A 72 -1.60 4.00 0.42
N THR A 73 -0.95 3.58 1.51
CA THR A 73 -1.38 2.43 2.32
C THR A 73 -2.76 2.68 2.89
N GLY A 74 -2.97 3.84 3.52
CA GLY A 74 -4.25 4.21 4.12
C GLY A 74 -5.40 4.26 3.11
N LEU A 75 -5.18 4.83 1.92
CA LEU A 75 -6.19 4.81 0.86
C LEU A 75 -6.54 3.38 0.45
N SER A 76 -5.54 2.52 0.29
CA SER A 76 -5.73 1.13 -0.11
C SER A 76 -6.53 0.36 0.93
N CYS A 77 -6.26 0.58 2.22
CA CYS A 77 -7.06 0.03 3.31
C CYS A 77 -8.51 0.51 3.27
N ILE A 78 -8.75 1.79 2.99
CA ILE A 78 -10.11 2.35 2.90
C ILE A 78 -10.88 1.78 1.71
N VAL A 79 -10.24 1.73 0.53
CA VAL A 79 -10.88 1.28 -0.72
C VAL A 79 -11.23 -0.21 -0.66
N HIS A 80 -10.34 -1.05 -0.09
CA HIS A 80 -10.50 -2.50 -0.05
C HIS A 80 -11.01 -3.03 1.30
N GLY A 81 -11.39 -2.15 2.22
CA GLY A 81 -11.89 -2.53 3.53
C GLY A 81 -10.88 -3.28 4.40
N LEU A 82 -9.58 -3.11 4.18
CA LEU A 82 -8.54 -3.79 4.95
C LEU A 82 -8.49 -3.23 6.38
N ARG A 83 -8.54 -4.12 7.38
CA ARG A 83 -8.50 -3.75 8.81
C ARG A 83 -7.37 -4.41 9.58
N GLY A 84 -6.55 -5.23 8.93
CA GLY A 84 -5.36 -5.83 9.54
C GLY A 84 -4.18 -4.86 9.66
N PRO A 85 -3.00 -5.36 10.07
CA PRO A 85 -1.80 -4.54 10.23
C PRO A 85 -1.42 -3.83 8.94
N SER A 86 -1.09 -2.55 9.03
CA SER A 86 -0.64 -1.77 7.88
C SER A 86 0.64 -0.98 8.19
N LEU A 87 1.51 -0.87 7.18
CA LEU A 87 2.80 -0.21 7.33
C LEU A 87 3.19 0.51 6.03
N ALA A 88 3.92 1.61 6.19
CA ALA A 88 4.57 2.32 5.09
C ALA A 88 6.08 2.41 5.39
N LEU A 89 6.87 1.60 4.70
CA LEU A 89 8.33 1.55 4.82
C LEU A 89 8.94 2.58 3.86
N THR A 90 9.31 3.74 4.40
CA THR A 90 9.93 4.85 3.67
C THR A 90 11.43 4.66 3.49
N MET A 91 11.82 3.59 2.81
CA MET A 91 13.22 3.19 2.60
C MET A 91 13.43 2.60 1.20
N PRO A 92 14.68 2.41 0.73
CA PRO A 92 14.95 1.75 -0.55
C PRO A 92 14.23 0.40 -0.66
N VAL A 93 13.81 0.06 -1.88
CA VAL A 93 12.99 -1.14 -2.11
C VAL A 93 13.79 -2.40 -1.76
N GLU A 94 15.09 -2.39 -2.01
CA GLU A 94 16.01 -3.48 -1.78
C GLU A 94 16.00 -3.91 -0.30
N THR A 95 16.22 -2.97 0.62
CA THR A 95 16.19 -3.24 2.06
C THR A 95 14.77 -3.40 2.60
N GLY A 96 13.82 -2.62 2.09
CA GLY A 96 12.46 -2.61 2.62
C GLY A 96 11.65 -3.86 2.27
N VAL A 97 11.93 -4.52 1.15
CA VAL A 97 11.29 -5.78 0.78
C VAL A 97 11.70 -6.90 1.75
N GLU A 98 12.95 -6.95 2.19
CA GLU A 98 13.40 -7.92 3.19
C GLU A 98 12.61 -7.75 4.50
N VAL A 99 12.51 -6.51 5.00
CA VAL A 99 11.71 -6.20 6.20
C VAL A 99 10.24 -6.58 6.00
N ALA A 100 9.65 -6.24 4.85
CA ALA A 100 8.26 -6.54 4.56
C ALA A 100 7.98 -8.05 4.52
N LEU A 101 8.88 -8.83 3.91
CA LEU A 101 8.80 -10.28 3.85
C LEU A 101 8.95 -10.89 5.24
N THR A 102 9.96 -10.49 6.01
CA THR A 102 10.17 -11.01 7.37
C THR A 102 8.97 -10.77 8.27
N LEU A 103 8.40 -9.57 8.26
CA LEU A 103 7.21 -9.25 9.06
C LEU A 103 5.99 -10.04 8.59
N SER A 104 5.77 -10.10 7.27
CA SER A 104 4.64 -10.82 6.68
C SER A 104 4.70 -12.31 7.01
N SER A 105 5.87 -12.95 6.83
CA SER A 105 6.09 -14.34 7.20
C SER A 105 5.82 -14.59 8.69
N ALA A 106 6.38 -13.76 9.57
CA ALA A 106 6.15 -13.91 11.01
C ALA A 106 4.66 -13.75 11.40
N TRP A 107 3.93 -12.85 10.74
CA TRP A 107 2.48 -12.70 10.98
C TRP A 107 1.66 -13.87 10.45
N LEU A 108 2.02 -14.41 9.28
CA LEU A 108 1.37 -15.59 8.69
C LEU A 108 1.63 -16.83 9.55
N GLU A 109 2.89 -17.10 9.94
CA GLU A 109 3.28 -18.23 10.77
C GLU A 109 2.60 -18.23 12.14
N ARG A 110 2.43 -17.05 12.73
CA ARG A 110 1.76 -16.87 14.03
C ARG A 110 0.24 -16.82 13.92
N GLY A 111 -0.33 -16.91 12.71
CA GLY A 111 -1.77 -16.80 12.48
C GLY A 111 -2.35 -15.42 12.85
N VAL A 112 -1.56 -14.35 12.82
CA VAL A 112 -2.04 -12.97 13.04
C VAL A 112 -2.87 -12.51 11.84
N VAL A 113 -2.45 -12.89 10.63
CA VAL A 113 -3.13 -12.61 9.36
C VAL A 113 -3.22 -13.90 8.54
N ASP A 114 -4.19 -13.98 7.64
CA ASP A 114 -4.31 -15.05 6.64
C ASP A 114 -3.66 -14.65 5.30
N TRP A 115 -3.63 -13.34 5.05
CA TRP A 115 -3.12 -12.74 3.83
C TRP A 115 -2.15 -11.61 4.15
N ALA A 116 -1.10 -11.49 3.35
CA ALA A 116 -0.16 -10.37 3.38
C ALA A 116 -0.02 -9.75 1.98
N LEU A 117 -0.28 -8.46 1.89
CA LEU A 117 -0.06 -7.64 0.71
C LEU A 117 1.22 -6.85 0.86
N ILE A 118 2.12 -6.99 -0.11
CA ILE A 118 3.32 -6.16 -0.20
C ILE A 118 3.23 -5.33 -1.48
N GLY A 119 3.06 -4.02 -1.30
CA GLY A 119 3.01 -3.04 -2.36
C GLY A 119 4.36 -2.35 -2.52
N LEU A 120 4.89 -2.27 -3.74
CA LEU A 120 6.14 -1.59 -4.02
C LEU A 120 6.06 -0.83 -5.34
N ARG A 121 6.74 0.31 -5.42
CA ARG A 121 6.88 1.06 -6.67
C ARG A 121 8.28 0.88 -7.23
N VAL A 122 8.38 0.21 -8.36
CA VAL A 122 9.59 0.19 -9.19
C VAL A 122 9.45 1.15 -10.37
N ARG A 123 10.47 1.98 -10.60
CA ARG A 123 10.55 2.82 -11.80
C ARG A 123 11.08 1.93 -12.93
N VAL A 124 10.26 1.70 -13.95
CA VAL A 124 10.64 0.90 -15.11
C VAL A 124 11.07 1.85 -16.23
N TRP A 125 12.24 1.62 -16.81
CA TRP A 125 12.73 2.38 -17.96
C TRP A 125 11.88 2.13 -19.21
N PRO A 126 11.77 3.10 -20.16
CA PRO A 126 10.98 2.91 -21.37
C PRO A 126 11.47 1.68 -22.14
N GLY A 127 10.59 0.69 -22.33
CA GLY A 127 10.87 -0.58 -23.02
C GLY A 127 10.78 -1.84 -22.15
N ALA A 128 10.67 -1.73 -20.82
CA ALA A 128 10.50 -2.88 -19.95
C ALA A 128 9.02 -3.12 -19.55
N ILE A 129 8.63 -4.40 -19.54
CA ILE A 129 7.28 -4.91 -19.24
C ILE A 129 6.81 -4.40 -17.86
N ARG A 130 5.53 -3.99 -17.76
CA ARG A 130 4.88 -3.63 -16.50
C ARG A 130 5.01 -4.79 -15.50
N ARG A 131 5.85 -4.65 -14.47
CA ARG A 131 5.88 -5.61 -13.36
C ARG A 131 4.86 -5.21 -12.30
N LYS A 132 4.21 -6.22 -11.72
CA LYS A 132 3.16 -6.09 -10.70
C LYS A 132 3.66 -5.22 -9.54
N LEU A 133 2.88 -4.19 -9.19
CA LEU A 133 3.14 -3.26 -8.09
C LEU A 133 2.75 -3.84 -6.72
N CYS A 134 1.98 -4.92 -6.71
CA CYS A 134 1.52 -5.58 -5.48
C CYS A 134 1.62 -7.09 -5.62
N ARG A 135 2.03 -7.75 -4.54
CA ARG A 135 2.06 -9.22 -4.43
C ARG A 135 1.29 -9.66 -3.20
N VAL A 136 0.47 -10.70 -3.37
CA VAL A 136 -0.17 -11.41 -2.26
C VAL A 136 0.70 -12.59 -1.83
N VAL A 137 0.83 -12.77 -0.52
CA VAL A 137 1.36 -13.96 0.14
C VAL A 137 0.26 -14.51 1.06
N ALA A 138 0.05 -15.82 1.03
CA ALA A 138 -1.01 -16.51 1.76
C ALA A 138 -0.42 -17.48 2.78
N GLY A 139 -1.09 -17.64 3.92
CA GLY A 139 -0.78 -18.70 4.89
C GLY A 139 -1.52 -20.00 4.55
N ASP A 140 -1.11 -21.11 5.16
CA ASP A 140 -1.66 -22.47 4.90
C ASP A 140 -3.16 -22.65 5.24
N GLY A 141 -3.83 -21.61 5.72
CA GLY A 141 -5.27 -21.58 6.05
C GLY A 141 -6.14 -20.73 5.14
N ALA A 142 -5.57 -19.97 4.21
CA ALA A 142 -6.24 -18.81 3.62
C ALA A 142 -7.43 -19.11 2.68
N GLY A 143 -7.63 -20.37 2.27
CA GLY A 143 -8.68 -20.78 1.32
C GLY A 143 -9.74 -21.74 1.88
N ARG A 144 -9.86 -21.87 3.20
CA ARG A 144 -10.87 -22.72 3.85
C ARG A 144 -12.14 -21.95 4.21
#